data_AF-A0A7S4AJW3-F1
#
_entry.id   AF-A0A7S4AJW3-F1
#
_cell.length_a   1.000
_cell.length_b   1.000
_cell.length_c   1.000
_cell.angle_alpha   90.00
_cell.angle_beta   90.00
_cell.angle_gamma   90.00
#
_symmetry.space_group_name_H-M   'P 1'
#
loop_
_entity.id
_entity.type
_entity.pdbx_description
1 polymer ?
#
loop_
_entity_poly.entity_id
_entity_poly.type
_entity_poly.pdbx_seq_one_letter_code
_entity_poly.pdbx_strand_id
1 'polypeptide(L)'
;MLHYIYYDTQKLHYAIASPTGANASLDPICFIETPEGKVYDTGMKKPNKRIDVLDELLSKQDFLVEGGFSLADVAVASYLLYVPQFFQGVSLSRWPNVVRYMKRCAERKAYGDAFGPQVQSYLVAACDGMIGSEKDDKKKLFGMF
;
A
#
# COMPACT_ATOMS: atom_id res chain seq x y z
N MET A 1 -16.79 -26.01 5.23
CA MET A 1 -16.96 -25.26 6.49
C MET A 1 -15.81 -24.27 6.59
N LEU A 2 -16.00 -23.04 6.08
CA LEU A 2 -14.97 -21.99 6.09
C LEU A 2 -14.84 -21.44 7.52
N HIS A 3 -13.74 -21.76 8.19
CA HIS A 3 -13.40 -21.20 9.50
C HIS A 3 -13.08 -19.70 9.34
N TYR A 4 -13.95 -18.84 9.86
CA TYR A 4 -13.61 -17.44 10.12
C TYR A 4 -12.55 -17.39 11.22
N ILE A 5 -11.29 -17.16 10.83
CA ILE A 5 -10.19 -16.99 11.77
C ILE A 5 -10.22 -15.55 12.28
N TYR A 6 -10.55 -15.38 13.56
CA TYR A 6 -10.29 -14.16 14.31
C TYR A 6 -8.77 -14.05 14.48
N TYR A 7 -8.14 -13.06 13.82
CA TYR A 7 -6.69 -12.89 13.86
C TYR A 7 -6.29 -11.96 15.01
N ASP A 8 -5.50 -12.49 15.94
CA ASP A 8 -4.73 -11.71 16.91
C ASP A 8 -3.70 -10.82 16.17
N THR A 9 -3.52 -9.59 16.65
CA THR A 9 -2.59 -8.56 16.15
C THR A 9 -1.21 -9.09 15.76
N GLN A 10 -0.60 -9.96 16.57
CA GLN A 10 0.71 -10.52 16.27
C GLN A 10 0.68 -11.48 15.07
N LYS A 11 -0.37 -12.29 14.92
CA LYS A 11 -0.57 -13.15 13.73
C LYS A 11 -0.99 -12.35 12.51
N LEU A 12 -1.67 -11.22 12.69
CA LEU A 12 -1.99 -10.25 11.63
C LEU A 12 -0.71 -9.64 11.04
N HIS A 13 0.26 -9.28 11.88
CA HIS A 13 1.58 -8.83 11.43
C HIS A 13 2.29 -9.89 10.58
N TYR A 14 2.36 -11.14 11.06
CA TYR A 14 2.98 -12.23 10.28
C TYR A 14 2.23 -12.53 8.97
N ALA A 15 0.90 -12.44 8.96
CA ALA A 15 0.12 -12.65 7.75
C ALA A 15 0.40 -11.56 6.70
N ILE A 16 0.49 -10.29 7.09
CA ILE A 16 0.77 -9.20 6.15
C ILE A 16 2.25 -9.15 5.75
N ALA A 17 3.17 -9.50 6.65
CA ALA A 17 4.61 -9.46 6.42
C ALA A 17 5.19 -10.71 5.72
N SER A 18 4.39 -11.73 5.42
CA SER A 18 4.82 -12.86 4.61
C SER A 18 4.44 -12.64 3.14
N PRO A 19 5.29 -13.01 2.15
CA PRO A 19 4.93 -12.88 0.73
C PRO A 19 3.63 -13.60 0.35
N THR A 20 3.41 -14.79 0.90
CA THR A 20 2.18 -15.57 0.67
C THR A 20 0.96 -14.88 1.27
N GLY A 21 1.06 -14.35 2.48
CA GLY A 21 -0.06 -13.69 3.12
C GLY A 21 -0.32 -12.28 2.58
N ALA A 22 0.72 -11.58 2.10
CA ALA A 22 0.62 -10.37 1.31
C ALA A 22 -0.15 -10.62 0.01
N ASN A 23 0.28 -11.59 -0.80
CA ASN A 23 -0.38 -11.92 -2.06
C ASN A 23 -1.83 -12.38 -1.84
N ALA A 24 -2.11 -13.19 -0.81
CA ALA A 24 -3.46 -13.68 -0.53
C ALA A 24 -4.39 -12.62 0.11
N SER A 25 -3.84 -11.61 0.80
CA SER A 25 -4.63 -10.60 1.51
C SER A 25 -4.80 -9.31 0.75
N LEU A 26 -3.81 -8.88 -0.05
CA LEU A 26 -3.83 -7.59 -0.75
C LEU A 26 -4.53 -7.68 -2.10
N ASP A 27 -4.54 -8.83 -2.75
CA ASP A 27 -5.17 -9.02 -4.05
C ASP A 27 -6.65 -8.58 -4.07
N PRO A 28 -7.55 -9.11 -3.21
CA PRO A 28 -8.96 -8.67 -3.18
C PRO A 28 -9.15 -7.26 -2.59
N ILE A 29 -8.11 -6.65 -2.03
CA ILE A 29 -8.14 -5.27 -1.53
C ILE A 29 -7.78 -4.30 -2.64
N CYS A 30 -6.73 -4.60 -3.39
CA CYS A 30 -6.20 -3.75 -4.46
C CYS A 30 -7.02 -3.89 -5.74
N PHE A 31 -7.60 -5.06 -5.98
CA PHE A 31 -8.32 -5.39 -7.20
C PHE A 31 -9.73 -5.87 -6.89
N ILE A 32 -10.71 -5.18 -7.46
CA ILE A 32 -12.10 -5.62 -7.47
C ILE A 32 -12.36 -6.22 -8.84
N GLU A 33 -12.77 -7.49 -8.84
CA GLU A 33 -12.95 -8.30 -10.04
C GLU A 33 -14.43 -8.61 -10.31
N THR A 34 -14.78 -8.78 -11.59
CA THR A 34 -16.04 -9.40 -11.99
C THR A 34 -16.00 -10.91 -11.70
N PRO A 35 -17.14 -11.62 -11.69
CA PRO A 35 -17.16 -13.09 -11.53
C PRO A 35 -16.31 -13.85 -12.55
N GLU A 36 -16.05 -13.24 -13.72
CA GLU A 36 -15.22 -13.77 -14.80
C GLU A 36 -13.72 -13.46 -14.61
N GLY A 37 -13.33 -12.82 -13.51
CA GLY A 37 -11.93 -12.51 -13.18
C GLY A 37 -11.40 -11.23 -13.82
N LYS A 38 -12.26 -10.32 -14.29
CA LYS A 38 -11.81 -9.05 -14.87
C LYS A 38 -11.72 -7.98 -13.79
N VAL A 39 -10.52 -7.44 -13.57
CA VAL A 39 -10.29 -6.27 -12.71
C VAL A 39 -10.99 -5.04 -13.31
N TYR A 40 -11.84 -4.37 -12.52
CA TYR A 40 -12.56 -3.16 -12.97
C TYR A 40 -12.43 -1.96 -12.02
N ASP A 41 -12.06 -2.19 -10.75
CA ASP A 41 -11.84 -1.10 -9.78
C ASP A 41 -10.88 -1.54 -8.66
N THR A 42 -10.62 -0.67 -7.70
CA THR A 42 -9.82 -0.92 -6.51
C THR A 42 -10.61 -0.70 -5.22
N GLY A 43 -10.42 -1.59 -4.24
CA GLY A 43 -10.96 -1.43 -2.89
C GLY A 43 -10.29 -0.30 -2.11
N MET A 44 -9.14 0.19 -2.58
CA MET A 44 -8.32 1.20 -1.91
C MET A 44 -8.93 2.61 -1.93
N LYS A 45 -10.04 2.83 -2.66
CA LYS A 45 -10.83 4.07 -2.62
C LYS A 45 -11.60 4.26 -1.31
N LYS A 46 -11.79 3.19 -0.53
CA LYS A 46 -12.62 3.18 0.69
C LYS A 46 -11.75 2.86 1.92
N PRO A 47 -12.17 3.26 3.13
CA PRO A 47 -11.51 2.84 4.37
C PRO A 47 -11.37 1.32 4.45
N ASN A 48 -10.21 0.84 4.95
CA ASN A 48 -9.89 -0.58 5.03
C ASN A 48 -9.03 -0.86 6.26
N LYS A 49 -9.57 -1.63 7.21
CA LYS A 49 -8.92 -1.95 8.50
C LYS A 49 -7.56 -2.63 8.36
N ARG A 50 -7.34 -3.42 7.31
CA ARG A 50 -6.05 -4.12 7.10
C ARG A 50 -4.98 -3.13 6.66
N ILE A 51 -5.36 -2.14 5.84
CA ILE A 51 -4.45 -1.07 5.44
C ILE A 51 -4.24 -0.07 6.58
N ASP A 52 -5.25 0.16 7.43
CA ASP A 52 -5.06 0.93 8.67
C ASP A 52 -3.99 0.28 9.57
N VAL A 53 -4.02 -1.04 9.75
CA VAL A 53 -3.00 -1.79 10.51
C VAL A 53 -1.62 -1.70 9.85
N LEU A 54 -1.56 -1.82 8.52
CA LEU A 54 -0.30 -1.69 7.79
C LEU A 54 0.29 -0.27 7.93
N ASP A 55 -0.54 0.76 7.84
CA ASP A 55 -0.12 2.15 8.04
C ASP A 55 0.39 2.39 9.46
N GLU A 56 -0.29 1.83 10.47
CA GLU A 56 0.18 1.91 11.85
C GLU A 56 1.52 1.19 12.04
N LEU A 57 1.70 0.01 11.45
CA LEU A 57 2.99 -0.71 11.47
C LEU A 57 4.10 0.15 10.86
N LEU A 58 3.86 0.71 9.67
CA LEU A 58 4.81 1.54 8.93
C LEU A 58 5.01 2.93 9.56
N SER A 59 4.20 3.33 10.54
CA SER A 59 4.47 4.52 11.34
C SER A 59 5.65 4.33 12.32
N LYS A 60 5.98 3.07 12.64
CA LYS A 60 6.99 2.69 13.63
C LYS A 60 8.29 2.20 12.99
N GLN A 61 8.27 1.82 11.71
CA GLN A 61 9.41 1.25 11.00
C GLN A 61 9.34 1.52 9.49
N ASP A 62 10.49 1.50 8.82
CA ASP A 62 10.61 1.80 7.39
C ASP A 62 10.18 0.66 6.46
N PHE A 63 10.27 -0.59 6.92
CA PHE A 63 10.04 -1.81 6.16
C PHE A 63 9.25 -2.82 6.99
N LEU A 64 8.73 -3.87 6.36
CA LEU A 64 7.76 -4.76 7.00
C LEU A 64 8.36 -5.69 8.06
N VAL A 65 9.65 -5.99 7.94
CA VAL A 65 10.37 -6.89 8.85
C VAL A 65 11.59 -6.18 9.44
N GLU A 66 11.94 -6.58 10.66
CA GLU A 66 13.19 -6.16 11.29
C GLU A 66 14.39 -6.61 10.44
N GLY A 67 15.44 -5.78 10.38
CA GLY A 67 16.60 -6.01 9.53
C GLY A 67 16.53 -5.35 8.15
N GLY A 68 15.40 -4.71 7.83
CA GLY A 68 15.26 -3.81 6.68
C GLY A 68 14.57 -4.44 5.46
N PHE A 69 14.82 -3.89 4.28
CA PHE A 69 14.15 -4.27 3.04
C PHE A 69 14.35 -5.76 2.71
N SER A 70 13.26 -6.45 2.41
CA SER A 70 13.20 -7.90 2.25
C SER A 70 12.23 -8.32 1.13
N LEU A 71 12.08 -9.64 0.95
CA LEU A 71 11.09 -10.19 0.02
C LEU A 71 9.64 -9.84 0.40
N ALA A 72 9.36 -9.64 1.70
CA ALA A 72 8.06 -9.17 2.16
C ALA A 72 7.73 -7.83 1.52
N ASP A 73 8.70 -6.92 1.49
CA ASP A 73 8.51 -5.58 0.96
C ASP A 73 8.29 -5.59 -0.56
N VAL A 74 9.00 -6.45 -1.28
CA VAL A 74 8.78 -6.67 -2.72
C VAL A 74 7.34 -7.12 -2.98
N ALA A 75 6.85 -8.10 -2.21
CA ALA A 75 5.49 -8.64 -2.37
C ALA A 75 4.41 -7.61 -2.05
N VAL A 76 4.51 -6.90 -0.93
CA VAL A 76 3.50 -5.90 -0.54
C VAL A 76 3.57 -4.65 -1.41
N ALA A 77 4.76 -4.11 -1.67
CA ALA A 77 4.90 -2.86 -2.41
C ALA A 77 4.44 -2.99 -3.87
N SER A 78 4.63 -4.16 -4.50
CA SER A 78 4.17 -4.38 -5.88
C SER A 78 2.65 -4.24 -5.99
N TYR A 79 1.88 -4.88 -5.11
CA TYR A 79 0.42 -4.72 -5.07
C TYR A 79 -0.02 -3.28 -4.78
N LEU A 80 0.61 -2.62 -3.81
CA LEU A 80 0.26 -1.24 -3.47
C LEU A 80 0.57 -0.26 -4.62
N LEU A 81 1.70 -0.42 -5.30
CA LEU A 81 2.12 0.43 -6.42
C LEU A 81 1.31 0.17 -7.69
N TYR A 82 0.71 -1.02 -7.86
CA TYR A 82 -0.27 -1.25 -8.92
C TYR A 82 -1.49 -0.33 -8.81
N VAL A 83 -1.83 0.15 -7.62
CA VAL A 83 -3.00 1.01 -7.43
C VAL A 83 -2.87 2.34 -8.19
N PRO A 84 -1.87 3.20 -7.92
CA PRO A 84 -1.66 4.41 -8.71
C PRO A 84 -1.22 4.13 -10.16
N GLN A 85 -0.70 2.94 -10.46
CA GLN A 85 -0.33 2.56 -11.82
C GLN A 85 -1.55 2.28 -12.71
N PHE A 86 -2.54 1.53 -12.23
CA PHE A 86 -3.71 1.11 -13.02
C PHE A 86 -4.98 1.93 -12.74
N PHE A 87 -5.11 2.52 -11.55
CA PHE A 87 -6.28 3.32 -11.15
C PHE A 87 -5.89 4.78 -10.95
N GLN A 88 -5.65 5.47 -12.06
CA GLN A 88 -5.26 6.88 -12.06
C GLN A 88 -6.28 7.75 -11.31
N GLY A 89 -5.78 8.72 -10.53
CA GLY A 89 -6.61 9.63 -9.73
C GLY A 89 -7.06 9.07 -8.37
N VAL A 90 -6.77 7.80 -8.05
CA VAL A 90 -7.00 7.27 -6.70
C VAL A 90 -5.94 7.85 -5.75
N SER A 91 -6.38 8.56 -4.71
CA SER A 91 -5.51 9.02 -3.63
C SER A 91 -5.52 8.04 -2.47
N LEU A 92 -4.32 7.67 -2.02
CA LEU A 92 -4.08 6.88 -0.82
C LEU A 92 -3.60 7.74 0.36
N SER A 93 -3.73 9.07 0.26
CA SER A 93 -3.26 10.03 1.28
C SER A 93 -3.81 9.80 2.69
N ARG A 94 -4.90 9.03 2.83
CA ARG A 94 -5.44 8.62 4.14
C ARG A 94 -4.50 7.69 4.92
N TRP A 95 -3.59 7.01 4.22
CA TRP A 95 -2.57 6.11 4.77
C TRP A 95 -1.18 6.64 4.43
N PRO A 96 -0.74 7.71 5.11
CA PRO A 96 0.46 8.43 4.71
C PRO A 96 1.76 7.64 4.95
N ASN A 97 1.79 6.72 5.90
CA ASN A 97 2.95 5.86 6.13
C ASN A 97 3.05 4.79 5.04
N VAL A 98 1.92 4.25 4.59
CA VAL A 98 1.84 3.38 3.41
C VAL A 98 2.35 4.12 2.17
N VAL A 99 1.94 5.36 1.94
CA VAL A 99 2.41 6.14 0.78
C VAL A 99 3.92 6.40 0.83
N ARG A 100 4.48 6.75 2.00
CA ARG A 100 5.93 6.94 2.16
C ARG A 100 6.69 5.65 1.93
N TYR A 101 6.17 4.53 2.42
CA TYR A 101 6.70 3.20 2.18
C TYR A 101 6.68 2.84 0.68
N MET A 102 5.55 3.05 -0.01
CA MET A 102 5.43 2.84 -1.45
C MET A 102 6.50 3.64 -2.21
N LYS A 103 6.66 4.93 -1.86
CA LYS A 103 7.68 5.79 -2.46
C LYS A 103 9.08 5.22 -2.26
N ARG A 104 9.43 4.88 -1.01
CA ARG A 104 10.74 4.32 -0.65
C ARG A 104 11.05 3.03 -1.43
N CYS A 105 10.04 2.19 -1.67
CA CYS A 105 10.17 0.98 -2.49
C CYS A 105 10.35 1.31 -3.98
N ALA A 106 9.58 2.26 -4.51
CA ALA A 106 9.65 2.69 -5.90
C ALA A 106 10.97 3.41 -6.24
N GLU A 107 11.56 4.17 -5.33
CA GLU A 107 12.85 4.86 -5.53
C GLU A 107 14.04 3.91 -5.73
N ARG A 108 13.88 2.62 -5.40
CA ARG A 108 14.97 1.64 -5.52
C ARG A 108 15.32 1.40 -6.98
N LYS A 109 16.62 1.39 -7.29
CA LYS A 109 17.13 1.08 -8.64
C LYS A 109 16.51 -0.18 -9.24
N ALA A 110 16.38 -1.25 -8.45
CA ALA A 110 15.79 -2.52 -8.89
C ALA A 110 14.34 -2.39 -9.37
N TYR A 111 13.57 -1.44 -8.84
CA TYR A 111 12.22 -1.17 -9.32
C TYR A 111 12.25 -0.55 -10.72
N GLY A 112 13.12 0.45 -10.93
CA GLY A 112 13.37 1.04 -12.24
C GLY A 112 13.94 0.06 -13.26
N ASP A 113 14.79 -0.89 -12.82
CA ASP A 113 15.31 -1.95 -13.68
C ASP A 113 14.20 -2.92 -14.13
N ALA A 114 13.21 -3.20 -13.28
CA ALA A 114 12.12 -4.13 -13.56
C ALA A 114 11.00 -3.52 -14.42
N PHE A 115 10.61 -2.28 -14.15
CA PHE A 115 9.44 -1.62 -14.78
C PHE A 115 9.81 -0.46 -15.72
N GLY A 116 11.08 -0.08 -15.79
CA GLY A 116 11.59 1.05 -16.56
C GLY A 116 11.58 2.37 -15.78
N PRO A 117 12.50 3.30 -16.11
CA PRO A 117 12.69 4.55 -15.38
C PRO A 117 11.50 5.51 -15.48
N GLN A 118 10.70 5.41 -16.55
CA GLN A 118 9.50 6.24 -16.75
C GLN A 118 8.39 5.85 -15.77
N VAL A 119 8.12 4.55 -15.62
CA VAL A 119 7.15 4.02 -14.65
C VAL A 119 7.60 4.35 -13.23
N GLN A 120 8.89 4.15 -12.94
CA GLN A 120 9.47 4.51 -11.65
C GLN A 120 9.24 5.99 -11.30
N SER A 121 9.61 6.88 -12.22
CA SER A 121 9.47 8.34 -12.01
C SER A 121 8.01 8.75 -11.82
N TYR A 122 7.10 8.17 -12.61
CA TYR A 122 5.65 8.39 -12.47
C TYR A 122 5.15 8.00 -11.07
N LEU A 123 5.52 6.82 -10.58
CA LEU A 123 5.06 6.32 -9.29
C LEU A 123 5.63 7.10 -8.11
N VAL A 124 6.91 7.48 -8.18
CA VAL A 124 7.54 8.35 -7.17
C VAL A 124 6.82 9.70 -7.12
N ALA A 125 6.56 10.31 -8.28
CA ALA A 125 5.83 11.57 -8.36
C ALA A 125 4.38 11.47 -7.85
N ALA A 126 3.69 10.37 -8.17
CA ALA A 126 2.34 10.11 -7.65
C ALA A 126 2.33 10.01 -6.11
N CYS A 127 3.33 9.33 -5.53
CA CYS A 127 3.47 9.25 -4.08
C CYS A 127 3.79 10.61 -3.46
N ASP A 128 4.66 11.41 -4.06
CA ASP A 128 4.95 12.77 -3.58
C ASP A 128 3.70 13.67 -3.60
N GLY A 129 2.86 13.57 -4.64
CA GLY A 129 1.57 14.26 -4.70
C GLY A 129 0.64 13.90 -3.54
N MET A 130 0.53 12.60 -3.22
CA MET A 130 -0.29 12.10 -2.10
C MET A 130 0.26 12.52 -0.72
N ILE A 131 1.58 12.60 -0.55
CA ILE A 131 2.21 13.12 0.68
C ILE A 131 1.96 14.63 0.83
N GLY A 132 1.97 15.37 -0.28
CA GLY A 132 1.63 16.80 -0.29
C GLY A 132 0.21 17.06 0.20
N SER A 133 -0.79 16.32 -0.31
CA SER A 133 -2.19 16.51 0.04
C SER A 133 -2.50 16.22 1.52
N GLU A 134 -1.79 15.27 2.14
CA GLU A 134 -1.92 14.98 3.58
C GLU A 134 -1.67 16.26 4.43
N LYS A 135 -0.66 17.05 4.06
CA LYS A 135 -0.31 18.28 4.79
C LYS A 135 -1.42 19.32 4.70
N ASP A 136 -2.08 19.42 3.55
CA ASP A 136 -3.16 20.38 3.33
C ASP A 136 -4.43 19.98 4.08
N ASP A 137 -4.76 18.69 4.14
CA ASP A 137 -5.90 18.18 4.93
C ASP A 137 -5.71 18.42 6.42
N LYS A 138 -4.50 18.21 6.95
CA LYS A 138 -4.17 18.54 8.35
C LYS A 138 -4.32 20.04 8.62
N LYS A 139 -3.80 20.91 7.74
CA LYS A 139 -3.95 22.37 7.89
C LYS A 139 -5.42 22.81 7.91
N LYS A 140 -6.26 22.26 7.04
CA LYS A 140 -7.71 22.55 7.03
C LYS A 140 -8.37 22.14 8.34
N LEU A 141 -7.99 20.98 8.90
CA LEU A 141 -8.52 20.49 10.17
C LEU A 141 -8.12 21.38 11.36
N PHE A 142 -6.88 21.84 11.42
CA PHE A 142 -6.40 22.71 12.50
C PHE A 142 -6.83 24.18 12.36
N GLY A 143 -7.11 24.66 11.15
CA GLY A 143 -7.64 26.02 10.91
C GLY A 143 -9.15 26.17 11.13
N MET A 144 -9.84 25.09 11.50
CA MET A 144 -11.28 25.07 11.83
C MET A 144 -11.56 25.18 13.34
N PHE A 145 -10.53 25.22 14.18
CA PHE A 145 -10.60 25.46 15.62
C PHE A 145 -9.93 26.78 15.99
#